data_AF-A0A357T2J3-F1
#
_entry.id   AF-A0A357T2J3-F1
#
_cell.length_a   1.000
_cell.length_b   1.000
_cell.length_c   1.000
_cell.angle_alpha   90.00
_cell.angle_beta   90.00
_cell.angle_gamma   90.00
#
_symmetry.space_group_name_H-M   'P 1'
#
loop_
_entity.id
_entity.type
_entity.pdbx_description
1 polymer ?
#
loop_
_entity_poly.entity_id
_entity_poly.type
_entity_poly.pdbx_seq_one_letter_code
_entity_poly.pdbx_strand_id
1 'polypeptide(L)' 'ATVHADCVPALVVDPVHRAIAAVHAGWKGTLAGIVQKTVRQMGKRYGSEPVDCWAAIGPAIGDCCYRVSRG' A
#
# COMPACT_ATOMS: atom_id res chain seq x y z
N ALA A 1 5.04 -10.51 -6.09
CA ALA A 1 5.66 -10.33 -4.75
C ALA A 1 6.46 -9.04 -4.75
N THR A 2 6.53 -8.36 -3.61
CA THR A 2 7.37 -7.15 -3.40
C THR A 2 8.36 -7.44 -2.26
N VAL A 3 9.51 -6.78 -2.28
CA VAL A 3 10.56 -6.90 -1.26
C VAL A 3 10.68 -5.62 -0.45
N HIS A 4 11.03 -5.76 0.84
CA HIS A 4 11.05 -4.66 1.78
C HIS A 4 12.17 -4.85 2.79
N ALA A 5 12.84 -3.75 3.12
CA ALA A 5 13.59 -3.53 4.33
C ALA A 5 13.32 -2.07 4.68
N ASP A 6 12.73 -1.81 5.84
CA ASP A 6 12.26 -0.50 6.35
C ASP A 6 11.01 0.11 5.68
N CYS A 7 10.88 0.06 4.35
CA CYS A 7 9.74 0.65 3.64
C CYS A 7 8.41 -0.07 3.97
N VAL A 8 7.32 0.68 4.09
CA VAL A 8 6.01 0.15 4.50
C VAL A 8 5.43 -0.82 3.46
N PRO A 9 5.20 -2.10 3.79
CA PRO A 9 4.39 -2.98 2.97
C PRO A 9 2.91 -2.78 3.28
N ALA A 10 2.08 -2.60 2.25
CA ALA A 10 0.63 -2.60 2.37
C ALA A 10 0.03 -3.72 1.53
N LEU A 11 -0.82 -4.55 2.15
CA LEU A 11 -1.64 -5.53 1.46
C LEU A 11 -3.07 -4.99 1.37
N VAL A 12 -3.69 -5.11 0.20
CA VAL A 12 -5.11 -4.79 -0.02
C VAL A 12 -5.79 -6.03 -0.56
N VAL A 13 -6.92 -6.41 0.03
CA VAL A 13 -7.72 -7.57 -0.34
C VAL A 13 -9.14 -7.12 -0.61
N ASP A 14 -9.64 -7.43 -1.79
CA ASP A 14 -11.06 -7.35 -2.13
C ASP A 14 -11.63 -8.78 -2.17
N PRO A 15 -12.46 -9.16 -1.17
CA PRO A 15 -13.06 -10.49 -1.14
C PRO A 15 -14.22 -10.66 -2.14
N VAL A 16 -14.86 -9.56 -2.58
CA VAL A 16 -16.02 -9.58 -3.48
C VAL A 16 -15.56 -9.88 -4.91
N HIS A 17 -14.60 -9.11 -5.42
CA HIS A 17 -14.07 -9.29 -6.79
C HIS A 17 -12.84 -10.20 -6.83
N ARG A 18 -12.47 -10.77 -5.68
CA ARG A 18 -11.35 -11.72 -5.51
C ARG A 18 -10.02 -11.18 -6.05
N ALA A 19 -9.74 -9.92 -5.74
CA ALA A 19 -8.52 -9.23 -6.14
C ALA A 19 -7.62 -8.98 -4.92
N ILE A 20 -6.30 -9.14 -5.09
CA ILE A 20 -5.31 -8.88 -4.04
C ILE A 20 -4.21 -8.00 -4.64
N ALA A 21 -3.76 -7.01 -3.88
CA ALA A 21 -2.59 -6.21 -4.20
C ALA A 21 -1.58 -6.22 -3.04
N ALA A 22 -0.30 -6.30 -3.41
CA ALA A 22 0.82 -6.09 -2.50
C ALA A 22 1.59 -4.84 -2.96
N VAL A 23 1.74 -3.86 -2.07
CA VAL A 23 2.20 -2.52 -2.38
C VAL A 23 3.45 -2.18 -1.57
N HIS A 24 4.48 -1.70 -2.26
CA HIS A 24 5.67 -1.09 -1.67
C HIS A 24 5.46 0.41 -1.46
N ALA A 25 5.26 0.82 -0.21
CA ALA A 25 4.99 2.19 0.20
C ALA A 25 6.17 2.79 1.00
N GLY A 26 7.33 2.91 0.35
CA GLY A 26 8.42 3.78 0.84
C GLY A 26 8.05 5.27 0.74
N TRP A 27 8.82 6.16 1.38
CA TRP A 27 8.45 7.58 1.53
C TRP A 27 8.08 8.29 0.22
N LYS A 28 8.84 8.06 -0.87
CA LYS A 28 8.53 8.64 -2.19
C LYS A 28 7.19 8.13 -2.75
N GLY A 29 6.94 6.82 -2.61
CA GLY A 29 5.71 6.19 -3.07
C GLY A 29 4.49 6.64 -2.27
N THR A 30 4.65 6.76 -0.94
CA THR A 30 3.63 7.28 -0.04
C THR A 30 3.29 8.73 -0.39
N LEU A 31 4.30 9.60 -0.59
CA LEU A 31 4.09 10.98 -1.04
C LEU A 31 3.39 11.03 -2.41
N ALA A 32 3.71 10.10 -3.31
CA ALA A 32 3.07 9.97 -4.61
C ALA A 32 1.68 9.29 -4.57
N GLY A 33 1.16 8.92 -3.40
CA GLY A 33 -0.15 8.29 -3.23
C GLY A 33 -0.25 6.88 -3.82
N ILE A 34 0.79 6.05 -3.67
CA ILE A 34 0.88 4.73 -4.32
C ILE A 34 -0.27 3.78 -3.93
N VAL A 35 -0.70 3.77 -2.66
CA VAL A 35 -1.79 2.89 -2.21
C VAL A 35 -3.12 3.29 -2.86
N GLN A 36 -3.42 4.59 -2.91
CA GLN A 36 -4.63 5.12 -3.55
C GLN A 36 -4.62 4.85 -5.06
N LYS A 37 -3.46 4.98 -5.70
CA LYS A 37 -3.27 4.62 -7.11
C LYS A 37 -3.54 3.13 -7.32
N THR A 38 -3.06 2.27 -6.43
CA THR A 38 -3.30 0.81 -6.50
C THR A 38 -4.79 0.48 -6.37
N VAL A 39 -5.50 0.99 -5.35
CA VAL A 39 -6.94 0.73 -5.18
C VAL A 39 -7.73 1.20 -6.41
N ARG A 40 -7.41 2.37 -6.97
CA ARG A 40 -8.03 2.84 -8.21
C ARG A 40 -7.77 1.91 -9.39
N GLN A 41 -6.57 1.34 -9.49
CA GLN A 41 -6.27 0.36 -10.54
C GLN A 41 -6.99 -0.97 -10.31
N MET A 42 -7.17 -1.39 -9.06
CA MET A 42 -8.00 -2.55 -8.74
C MET A 42 -9.44 -2.34 -9.20
N GLY A 43 -10.03 -1.17 -8.93
CA GLY A 43 -11.35 -0.80 -9.43
C GLY A 43 -11.44 -0.83 -10.96
N LYS A 44 -10.47 -0.21 -11.64
CA LYS A 44 -10.43 -0.21 -13.12
C LYS A 44 -10.28 -1.60 -13.74
N ARG A 45 -9.54 -2.50 -13.09
CA ARG A 45 -9.16 -3.79 -13.68
C ARG A 45 -10.08 -4.94 -13.28
N TYR A 46 -10.60 -4.92 -12.07
CA TYR A 46 -11.33 -6.02 -11.46
C TYR A 46 -12.73 -5.62 -10.97
N GLY A 47 -13.08 -4.33 -11.02
CA GLY A 47 -14.36 -3.83 -10.48
C GLY A 47 -14.33 -3.57 -8.98
N SER A 48 -13.18 -3.69 -8.33
CA SER A 48 -13.04 -3.48 -6.88
C SER A 48 -13.51 -2.10 -6.43
N GLU A 49 -14.40 -2.08 -5.44
CA GLU A 49 -14.84 -0.87 -4.76
C GLU A 49 -14.03 -0.67 -3.47
N PRO A 50 -13.58 0.56 -3.14
CA PRO A 50 -12.79 0.81 -1.94
C PRO A 50 -13.49 0.39 -0.64
N VAL A 51 -14.83 0.42 -0.60
CA VAL A 51 -15.63 0.04 0.57
C VAL A 51 -15.56 -1.46 0.88
N ASP A 52 -15.32 -2.29 -0.14
CA ASP A 52 -15.21 -3.74 0.00
C ASP A 52 -13.77 -4.18 0.30
N CYS A 53 -12.81 -3.27 0.14
CA CYS A 53 -11.39 -3.56 0.30
C CYS A 53 -10.97 -3.54 1.77
N TRP A 54 -10.28 -4.59 2.20
CA TRP A 54 -9.57 -4.65 3.48
C TRP A 54 -8.10 -4.34 3.25
N ALA A 55 -7.46 -3.66 4.20
CA ALA A 55 -6.05 -3.35 4.12
C ALA A 55 -5.30 -3.78 5.38
N ALA A 56 -4.08 -4.29 5.20
CA ALA A 56 -3.15 -4.57 6.27
C ALA A 56 -1.83 -3.84 6.02
N ILE A 57 -1.30 -3.21 7.07
CA ILE A 57 0.02 -2.58 7.07
C ILE A 57 0.98 -3.56 7.75
N GLY A 58 1.99 -4.02 7.03
CA GLY A 58 2.98 -4.95 7.59
C GLY A 58 4.15 -4.25 8.27
N PRO A 59 5.12 -5.02 8.81
CA PRO A 59 6.27 -4.48 9.52
C PRO A 59 7.09 -3.49 8.67
N ALA A 60 7.47 -2.37 9.29
CA ALA A 60 8.21 -1.28 8.66
C ALA A 60 9.01 -0.52 9.72
N ILE A 61 9.89 0.39 9.29
CA ILE A 61 10.60 1.27 10.22
C ILE A 61 9.61 2.24 10.87
N GLY A 62 9.65 2.31 12.20
CA GLY A 62 8.82 3.22 12.99
C GLY A 62 9.43 4.62 13.12
N ASP A 63 8.63 5.55 13.65
CA ASP A 63 9.07 6.91 14.00
C ASP A 63 10.28 6.92 14.95
N CYS A 64 10.37 5.93 15.85
CA CYS A 64 11.47 5.74 16.78
C CYS A 64 12.85 5.60 16.10
N CYS A 65 12.89 5.14 14.85
CA CYS A 65 14.13 4.83 14.14
C CYS A 65 14.26 5.57 12.79
N TYR A 66 13.17 6.11 12.24
CA TYR A 66 13.17 6.76 10.92
C TYR A 66 13.44 8.27 11.00
N ARG A 67 14.72 8.64 11.05
CA ARG A 67 15.14 10.05 11.01
C ARG A 67 15.22 10.58 9.58
N VAL A 68 14.52 11.67 9.32
CA VAL A 68 14.57 12.41 8.05
C VAL A 68 14.98 13.86 8.31
N SER A 69 15.87 14.40 7.49
CA SER A 69 16.18 15.83 7.49
C SER A 69 15.10 16.59 6.74
N ARG A 70 14.84 17.85 7.15
CA ARG A 70 14.06 18.75 6.30
C ARG A 70 14.87 19.00 5.01
N GLY A 71 14.19 18.85 3.87
CA GLY A 71 14.72 19.30 2.58
C GLY A 71 14.71 20.82 2.49
#